data_AF-A0A6H2H0D4-F1
#
_entry.id   AF-A0A6H2H0D4-F1
#
_cell.length_a   1.000
_cell.length_b   1.000
_cell.length_c   1.000
_cell.angle_alpha   90.00
_cell.angle_beta   90.00
_cell.angle_gamma   90.00
#
_symmetry.space_group_name_H-M   'P 1'
#
loop_
_entity.id
_entity.type
_entity.pdbx_description
1 polymer ?
#
loop_
_entity_poly.entity_id
_entity_poly.type
_entity_poly.pdbx_seq_one_letter_code
_entity_poly.pdbx_strand_id
1 'polypeptide(L)'
;MTQDTIDKLLLVLPGASSPLLSMMAEDAELDLLSWTSRTALPPALESTLRQLVVMRYNKMGIEGQTAHSEGGVSRAFADLPSDLQQTVGRWRRVRVAGS
;
A
#
# COMPACT_ATOMS: atom_id res chain seq x y z
N MET A 1 -8.56 3.68 8.74
CA MET A 1 -7.48 2.89 9.38
C MET A 1 -7.85 2.52 10.82
N THR A 2 -7.57 1.29 11.26
CA THR A 2 -7.75 0.87 12.67
C THR A 2 -6.43 0.95 13.44
N GLN A 3 -6.48 1.25 14.73
CA GLN A 3 -5.30 1.25 15.62
C GLN A 3 -4.54 -0.09 15.58
N ASP A 4 -5.28 -1.19 15.48
CA ASP A 4 -4.75 -2.56 15.31
C ASP A 4 -3.81 -2.71 14.10
N THR A 5 -4.05 -1.98 13.00
CA THR A 5 -3.17 -2.03 11.83
C THR A 5 -1.80 -1.41 12.14
N ILE A 6 -1.78 -0.31 12.88
CA ILE A 6 -0.55 0.38 13.28
C ILE A 6 0.23 -0.45 14.29
N ASP A 7 -0.46 -1.04 15.27
CA ASP A 7 0.16 -1.91 16.27
C ASP A 7 0.86 -3.10 15.60
N LYS A 8 0.21 -3.73 14.61
CA LYS A 8 0.81 -4.81 13.80
C LYS A 8 2.03 -4.35 13.00
N LEU A 9 2.03 -3.12 12.48
CA LEU A 9 3.18 -2.57 11.75
C LEU A 9 4.37 -2.29 12.69
N LEU A 10 4.11 -1.76 13.88
CA LEU A 10 5.14 -1.51 14.90
C LEU A 10 5.84 -2.80 15.36
N LEU A 11 5.13 -3.93 15.40
CA LEU A 11 5.73 -5.24 15.70
C LEU A 11 6.75 -5.68 14.64
N VAL A 12 6.54 -5.30 13.37
CA VAL A 12 7.42 -5.69 12.25
C VAL A 12 8.51 -4.63 12.01
N LEU A 13 8.25 -3.37 12.38
CA LEU A 13 9.14 -2.22 12.18
C LEU A 13 9.45 -1.55 13.53
N PRO A 14 10.28 -2.16 14.40
CA PRO A 14 10.52 -1.68 15.77
C PRO A 14 11.26 -0.33 15.87
N GLY A 15 11.57 0.33 14.75
CA GLY A 15 12.15 1.68 14.69
C GLY A 15 11.26 2.74 14.03
N ALA A 16 10.04 2.37 13.60
CA ALA A 16 9.12 3.31 12.97
C ALA A 16 8.26 4.04 14.01
N SER A 17 7.91 5.30 13.75
CA SER A 17 6.99 6.05 14.61
C SER A 17 5.54 5.80 14.21
N SER A 18 4.63 5.71 15.19
CA SER A 18 3.19 5.54 14.94
C SER A 18 2.60 6.60 14.00
N PRO A 19 2.91 7.91 14.12
CA PRO A 19 2.41 8.92 13.19
C PRO A 19 2.90 8.71 11.76
N LEU A 20 4.17 8.33 11.58
CA LEU A 20 4.73 8.02 10.25
C LEU A 20 4.01 6.82 9.62
N LEU A 21 3.83 5.74 10.39
CA LEU A 21 3.12 4.55 9.91
C LEU A 21 1.67 4.85 9.56
N SER A 22 1.00 5.72 10.33
CA SER A 22 -0.37 6.16 10.03
C SER A 22 -0.44 6.86 8.68
N MET A 23 0.41 7.87 8.47
CA MET A 23 0.48 8.61 7.21
C MET A 23 0.80 7.69 6.02
N MET A 24 1.81 6.82 6.17
CA MET A 24 2.19 5.89 5.12
C MET A 24 1.09 4.87 4.79
N ALA A 25 0.33 4.44 5.80
CA ALA A 25 -0.78 3.53 5.60
C ALA A 25 -1.97 4.22 4.91
N GLU A 26 -2.24 5.49 5.22
CA GLU A 26 -3.26 6.29 4.51
C GLU A 26 -2.91 6.45 3.02
N ASP A 27 -1.66 6.81 2.71
CA ASP A 27 -1.20 6.91 1.32
C ASP A 27 -1.28 5.57 0.58
N ALA A 28 -0.83 4.49 1.24
CA ALA A 28 -0.89 3.15 0.68
C ALA A 28 -2.34 2.66 0.46
N GLU A 29 -3.28 3.06 1.31
CA GLU A 29 -4.71 2.78 1.15
C GLU A 29 -5.26 3.51 -0.09
N LEU A 30 -4.96 4.80 -0.24
CA LEU A 30 -5.38 5.59 -1.42
C LEU A 30 -4.85 5.00 -2.73
N ASP A 31 -3.59 4.54 -2.75
CA ASP A 31 -3.01 3.89 -3.91
C ASP A 31 -3.71 2.58 -4.26
N LEU A 32 -3.98 1.73 -3.25
CA LEU A 32 -4.74 0.48 -3.45
C LEU A 32 -6.15 0.73 -3.97
N LEU A 33 -6.83 1.75 -3.46
CA LEU A 33 -8.15 2.17 -3.93
C LEU A 33 -8.09 2.62 -5.39
N SER A 34 -7.09 3.42 -5.75
CA SER A 34 -6.86 3.88 -7.12
C SER A 34 -6.59 2.71 -8.07
N TRP A 35 -5.69 1.79 -7.70
CA TRP A 35 -5.35 0.61 -8.52
C TRP A 35 -6.52 -0.36 -8.70
N THR A 36 -7.32 -0.55 -7.65
CA THR A 36 -8.48 -1.46 -7.70
C THR A 36 -9.74 -0.80 -8.25
N SER A 37 -9.71 0.52 -8.45
CA SER A 37 -10.86 1.36 -8.81
C SER A 37 -12.02 1.18 -7.82
N ARG A 38 -11.70 1.23 -6.52
CA ARG A 38 -12.65 1.09 -5.41
C ARG A 38 -12.66 2.36 -4.56
N THR A 39 -13.73 2.55 -3.81
CA THR A 39 -13.90 3.68 -2.88
C THR A 39 -13.68 3.30 -1.41
N ALA A 40 -13.59 2.01 -1.10
CA ALA A 40 -13.34 1.48 0.24
C ALA A 40 -12.46 0.23 0.16
N LEU A 41 -11.54 0.10 1.12
CA LEU A 41 -10.60 -1.01 1.16
C LEU A 41 -11.31 -2.26 1.69
N PRO A 42 -11.38 -3.36 0.93
CA PRO A 42 -11.94 -4.61 1.43
C PRO A 42 -11.01 -5.23 2.50
N PRO A 43 -11.55 -5.92 3.53
CA PRO A 43 -10.74 -6.56 4.58
C PRO A 43 -9.66 -7.51 4.04
N ALA A 44 -9.93 -8.13 2.89
CA ALA A 44 -8.98 -9.01 2.20
C ALA A 44 -7.70 -8.30 1.71
N LEU A 45 -7.73 -6.97 1.54
CA LEU A 45 -6.57 -6.16 1.15
C LEU A 45 -5.84 -5.53 2.34
N GLU A 46 -6.31 -5.69 3.58
CA GLU A 46 -5.60 -5.17 4.76
C GLU A 46 -4.21 -5.79 4.92
N SER A 47 -4.05 -7.07 4.57
CA SER A 47 -2.73 -7.72 4.55
C SER A 47 -1.82 -7.12 3.48
N THR A 48 -2.37 -6.84 2.30
CA THR A 48 -1.66 -6.21 1.17
C THR A 48 -1.23 -4.79 1.54
N LEU A 49 -2.10 -4.03 2.21
CA LEU A 49 -1.80 -2.70 2.74
C LEU A 49 -0.59 -2.75 3.68
N ARG A 50 -0.61 -3.64 4.69
CA ARG A 50 0.52 -3.75 5.63
C ARG A 50 1.83 -4.11 4.93
N GLN A 51 1.79 -5.03 3.98
CA GLN A 51 2.98 -5.41 3.19
C GLN A 51 3.50 -4.24 2.36
N LEU A 52 2.62 -3.43 1.77
CA LEU A 52 2.98 -2.22 1.03
C LEU A 52 3.66 -1.18 1.93
N VAL A 53 3.13 -0.95 3.13
CA VAL A 53 3.72 -0.02 4.10
C VAL A 53 5.12 -0.48 4.52
N VAL A 54 5.29 -1.77 4.84
CA VAL A 54 6.60 -2.34 5.19
C VAL A 54 7.60 -2.20 4.05
N MET A 55 7.18 -2.50 2.82
CA MET A 55 8.03 -2.33 1.63
C MET A 55 8.46 -0.87 1.44
N ARG A 56 7.52 0.09 1.55
CA ARG A 56 7.80 1.53 1.41
C ARG A 56 8.74 2.03 2.49
N TYR A 57 8.53 1.61 3.74
CA TYR A 57 9.40 1.97 4.85
C TYR A 57 10.82 1.43 4.65
N ASN A 58 10.95 0.17 4.24
CA ASN A 58 12.24 -0.43 3.95
C ASN A 58 12.96 0.27 2.79
N LYS A 59 12.25 0.65 1.72
CA LYS A 59 12.81 1.45 0.62
C LYS A 59 13.29 2.83 1.09
N MET A 60 12.47 3.53 1.87
CA MET A 60 12.81 4.85 2.44
C MET A 60 14.10 4.78 3.29
N GLY A 61 14.29 3.70 4.06
CA GLY A 61 15.49 3.49 4.88
C GLY A 61 16.75 3.16 4.07
N ILE A 62 16.62 2.53 2.90
CA ILE A 62 17.74 2.16 2.02
C ILE A 62 18.24 3.35 1.20
N GLU A 63 17.35 4.23 0.75
CA GLU A 63 17.70 5.30 -0.20
C GLU A 63 18.21 6.59 0.44
N GLY A 64 18.07 6.78 1.77
CA GLY A 64 18.70 7.89 2.51
C GLY A 64 18.32 9.31 2.04
N GLN A 65 17.42 9.43 1.08
CA GLN A 65 17.01 10.67 0.43
C GLN A 65 15.51 10.60 0.20
N THR A 66 14.84 11.68 0.58
CA THR A 66 13.40 11.94 0.41
C THR A 66 12.85 11.31 -0.87
N ALA A 67 12.11 10.21 -0.71
CA ALA A 67 11.26 9.65 -1.75
C ALA A 67 10.05 10.56 -1.96
N HIS A 68 10.30 11.76 -2.47
CA HIS A 68 9.26 12.56 -3.09
C HIS A 68 8.78 11.75 -4.29
N SER A 69 7.60 11.14 -4.14
CA SER A 69 6.97 10.32 -5.17
C SER A 69 6.49 11.22 -6.32
N GLU A 70 7.42 11.70 -7.14
CA GLU A 70 7.12 12.33 -8.43
C GLU A 70 6.65 11.29 -9.47
N GLY A 71 6.88 10.01 -9.20
CA GLY A 71 6.35 8.90 -9.98
C GLY A 71 4.92 8.58 -9.57
N GLY A 72 3.94 9.17 -10.25
CA GLY A 72 2.52 8.96 -9.96
C GLY A 72 2.10 7.49 -9.81
N VAL A 73 0.90 7.28 -9.23
CA VAL A 73 0.27 6.01 -8.83
C VAL A 73 0.61 4.77 -9.68
N SER A 74 0.72 4.91 -11.01
CA SER A 74 1.09 3.82 -11.93
C SER A 74 2.52 3.28 -11.73
N ARG A 75 3.51 4.14 -11.44
CA ARG A 75 4.89 3.70 -11.19
C ARG A 75 5.00 2.96 -9.86
N ALA A 76 4.31 3.45 -8.84
CA ALA A 76 4.23 2.77 -7.54
C ALA A 76 3.63 1.35 -7.64
N PHE A 77 2.70 1.11 -8.58
CA PHE A 77 2.17 -0.23 -8.84
C PHE A 77 3.18 -1.17 -9.49
N ALA A 78 3.94 -0.67 -10.46
CA ALA A 78 4.94 -1.47 -11.19
C ALA A 78 6.09 -1.92 -10.29
N ASP A 79 6.38 -1.15 -9.24
CA ASP A 79 7.39 -1.45 -8.24
C ASP A 79 7.00 -2.58 -7.28
N LEU A 80 5.71 -2.95 -7.21
CA LEU A 80 5.24 -4.02 -6.34
C LEU A 80 5.81 -5.38 -6.78
N PRO A 81 6.10 -6.29 -5.83
CA PRO A 81 6.31 -7.70 -6.13
C PRO A 81 5.16 -8.30 -6.97
N SER A 82 5.48 -9.24 -7.86
CA SER A 82 4.51 -9.88 -8.75
C SER A 82 3.30 -10.48 -8.03
N ASP A 83 3.51 -11.01 -6.83
CA ASP A 83 2.44 -11.62 -6.02
C ASP A 83 1.45 -10.58 -5.49
N LEU A 84 1.96 -9.39 -5.13
CA LEU A 84 1.12 -8.26 -4.73
C LEU A 84 0.39 -7.67 -5.94
N GLN A 85 1.05 -7.53 -7.09
CA GLN A 85 0.39 -7.08 -8.32
C GLN A 85 -0.76 -8.01 -8.71
N GLN A 86 -0.54 -9.33 -8.65
CA GLN A 86 -1.58 -10.32 -8.92
C GLN A 86 -2.73 -10.23 -7.92
N THR A 87 -2.43 -10.08 -6.63
CA THR A 87 -3.45 -9.92 -5.58
C THR A 87 -4.31 -8.69 -5.85
N VAL A 88 -3.69 -7.52 -5.99
CA VAL A 88 -4.40 -6.26 -6.29
C VAL A 88 -5.17 -6.35 -7.61
N GLY A 89 -4.57 -6.97 -8.64
CA GLY A 89 -5.19 -7.18 -9.95
C GLY A 89 -6.47 -8.01 -9.90
N ARG A 90 -6.54 -9.05 -9.04
CA ARG A 90 -7.77 -9.84 -8.82
C ARG A 90 -8.91 -9.02 -8.21
N TRP A 91 -8.57 -8.00 -7.41
CA TRP A 91 -9.56 -7.14 -6.77
C TRP A 91 -9.97 -5.95 -7.63
N ARG A 92 -9.26 -5.69 -8.74
CA ARG A 92 -9.58 -4.64 -9.71
C ARG A 92 -10.92 -4.93 -10.36
N ARG A 93 -11.86 -3.99 -10.24
CA ARG A 93 -13.13 -4.08 -10.95
C ARG A 93 -12.88 -3.91 -12.45
N VAL A 94 -12.87 -5.01 -13.18
CA VAL A 94 -12.92 -4.94 -14.64
C VAL A 94 -14.34 -4.55 -15.02
N ARG A 95 -14.53 -3.44 -15.74
CA ARG A 95 -15.79 -3.22 -16.45
C ARG A 95 -15.89 -4.36 -17.45
N VAL A 96 -16.78 -5.31 -17.20
CA VAL A 96 -17.22 -6.23 -18.24
C VAL A 96 -17.94 -5.34 -19.24
N ALA A 97 -17.27 -5.01 -20.34
CA ALA A 97 -17.93 -4.42 -21.49
C ALA A 97 -18.90 -5.50 -21.98
N GLY A 98 -20.18 -5.34 -21.63
CA GLY A 98 -21.24 -6.21 -22.09
C GLY A 98 -21.24 -6.23 -23.62
N SER A 99 -21.27 -7.45 -24.14
CA SER A 99 -21.60 -7.85 -25.51
C SER A 99 -22.88 -7.19 -26.02
#